data_AF-A0AAE1DK10-F1
#
_entry.id   AF-A0AAE1DK10-F1
#
_cell.length_a   1.000
_cell.length_b   1.000
_cell.length_c   1.000
_cell.angle_alpha   90.00
_cell.angle_beta   90.00
_cell.angle_gamma   90.00
#
_symmetry.space_group_name_H-M   'P 1'
#
loop_
_entity.id
_entity.type
_entity.pdbx_description
1 polymer ?
#
loop_
_entity_poly.entity_id
_entity_poly.type
_entity_poly.pdbx_seq_one_letter_code
_entity_poly.pdbx_strand_id
1 'polypeptide(L)'
;MQGTISQFFATTDCPVCEVQTKRSVCEKCAGNPQIVTWTIISRTRAWERTYSRLMEVCTTCQGTQDAGDQTCISTDCPVMFRRIIARQDLSRADNLREVLNKYFSL
;
A
#
# COMPACT_ATOMS: atom_id res chain seq x y z
N MET A 1 -3.03 32.33 6.23
CA MET A 1 -4.47 32.02 6.10
C MET A 1 -4.65 31.13 4.89
N GLN A 2 -5.02 29.86 5.08
CA GLN A 2 -5.68 28.99 4.08
C GLN A 2 -6.00 27.64 4.77
N GLY A 3 -6.91 27.68 5.74
CA GLY A 3 -7.58 26.47 6.21
C GLY A 3 -8.57 26.06 5.13
N THR A 4 -8.15 25.21 4.19
CA THR A 4 -9.08 24.61 3.24
C THR A 4 -10.04 23.70 4.00
N ILE A 5 -11.32 23.74 3.64
CA ILE A 5 -12.42 22.93 4.20
C ILE A 5 -12.05 21.44 4.35
N SER A 6 -11.14 20.92 3.52
CA SER A 6 -10.59 19.57 3.56
C SER A 6 -10.07 19.12 4.94
N GLN A 7 -9.58 20.04 5.79
CA GLN A 7 -9.08 19.70 7.13
C GLN A 7 -10.19 19.27 8.09
N PHE A 8 -11.44 19.70 7.86
CA PHE A 8 -12.60 19.34 8.67
C PHE A 8 -13.31 18.06 8.18
N PHE A 9 -12.96 17.60 6.98
CA PHE A 9 -13.51 16.40 6.32
C PHE A 9 -12.46 15.29 6.15
N ALA A 10 -11.38 15.30 6.95
CA ALA A 10 -10.36 14.25 6.90
C ALA A 10 -10.93 12.90 7.38
N THR A 11 -11.66 12.23 6.51
CA THR A 11 -12.04 10.83 6.63
C THR A 11 -11.10 9.99 5.78
N THR A 12 -10.62 8.88 6.33
CA THR A 12 -9.90 7.84 5.60
C THR A 12 -10.84 6.67 5.37
N ASP A 13 -10.58 5.85 4.36
CA ASP A 13 -11.31 4.60 4.19
C ASP A 13 -10.77 3.55 5.17
N CYS A 14 -11.67 2.80 5.80
CA CYS A 14 -11.29 1.70 6.68
C CYS A 14 -10.53 0.64 5.87
N PRO A 15 -9.32 0.19 6.29
CA PRO A 15 -8.51 -0.75 5.52
C PRO A 15 -9.11 -2.16 5.40
N VAL A 16 -10.20 -2.43 6.14
CA VAL A 16 -10.88 -3.74 6.16
C VAL A 16 -12.16 -3.74 5.32
N CYS A 17 -13.00 -2.72 5.47
CA CYS A 17 -14.34 -2.67 4.86
C CYS A 17 -14.56 -1.46 3.93
N GLU A 18 -13.55 -0.61 3.77
CA GLU A 18 -13.53 0.52 2.81
C GLU A 18 -14.59 1.60 3.04
N VAL A 19 -15.23 1.59 4.21
CA VAL A 19 -16.16 2.65 4.64
C VAL A 19 -15.36 3.83 5.18
N GLN A 20 -15.75 5.06 4.80
CA GLN A 20 -15.17 6.29 5.32
C GLN A 20 -15.30 6.39 6.84
N THR A 21 -14.20 6.75 7.49
CA THR A 21 -14.09 6.84 8.95
C THR A 21 -13.10 7.93 9.35
N LYS A 22 -13.30 8.56 10.50
CA LYS A 22 -12.33 9.50 11.11
C LYS A 22 -11.23 8.80 11.92
N ARG A 23 -11.38 7.50 12.16
CA ARG A 23 -10.41 6.62 12.83
C ARG A 23 -9.60 5.83 11.81
N SER A 24 -8.42 5.31 12.20
CA SER A 24 -7.59 4.44 11.33
C SER A 24 -8.29 3.13 10.93
N VAL A 25 -9.17 2.61 11.79
CA VAL A 25 -10.06 1.46 11.54
C VAL A 25 -11.45 1.87 12.03
N CYS A 26 -12.50 1.57 11.27
CA CYS A 26 -13.87 1.91 11.69
C CYS A 26 -14.27 1.11 12.94
N GLU A 27 -15.21 1.66 13.72
CA GLU A 27 -15.64 1.07 15.01
C GLU A 27 -16.16 -0.37 14.88
N LYS A 28 -16.87 -0.68 13.79
CA LYS A 28 -17.35 -2.04 13.50
C LYS A 28 -16.21 -3.04 13.32
N CYS A 29 -15.19 -2.69 12.54
CA CYS A 29 -14.04 -3.58 12.30
C CYS A 29 -13.13 -3.65 13.51
N ALA A 30 -13.09 -2.59 14.33
CA ALA A 30 -12.29 -2.54 15.54
C ALA A 30 -12.67 -3.63 16.57
N GLY A 31 -13.93 -4.07 16.56
CA GLY A 31 -14.42 -5.17 17.41
C GLY A 31 -13.87 -6.57 17.04
N ASN A 32 -13.14 -6.72 15.93
CA ASN A 32 -12.48 -7.98 15.57
C ASN A 32 -11.01 -7.74 15.15
N PRO A 33 -10.08 -7.62 16.13
CA PRO A 33 -8.67 -7.34 15.88
C PRO A 33 -7.99 -8.37 14.98
N GLN A 34 -8.41 -9.64 15.06
CA GLN A 34 -7.84 -10.73 14.25
C GLN A 34 -8.13 -10.51 12.76
N ILE A 35 -9.37 -10.14 12.41
CA ILE A 35 -9.75 -9.82 11.02
C ILE A 35 -9.00 -8.59 10.53
N VAL A 36 -8.89 -7.55 11.35
CA VAL A 36 -8.13 -6.32 11.02
C VAL A 36 -6.68 -6.69 10.67
N THR A 37 -6.04 -7.45 11.54
CA THR A 37 -4.66 -7.89 11.40
C THR A 37 -4.46 -8.73 10.15
N TRP A 38 -5.27 -9.78 10.00
CA TRP A 38 -5.18 -10.68 8.85
C TRP A 38 -5.36 -9.92 7.53
N THR A 39 -6.38 -9.05 7.46
CA THR A 39 -6.68 -8.29 6.25
C THR A 39 -5.52 -7.39 5.85
N ILE A 40 -4.98 -6.63 6.81
CA ILE A 40 -3.85 -5.74 6.54
C ILE A 40 -2.61 -6.53 6.14
N ILE A 41 -2.21 -7.55 6.91
CA ILE A 41 -1.02 -8.36 6.60
C ILE A 41 -1.16 -9.02 5.23
N SER A 42 -2.33 -9.58 4.91
CA SER A 42 -2.60 -10.24 3.63
C SER A 42 -2.48 -9.27 2.46
N ARG A 43 -3.09 -8.09 2.58
CA ARG A 43 -3.04 -7.01 1.56
C ARG A 43 -1.62 -6.51 1.35
N THR A 44 -0.91 -6.19 2.44
CA THR A 44 0.49 -5.77 2.41
C THR A 44 1.37 -6.80 1.71
N ARG A 45 1.26 -8.08 2.09
CA ARG A 45 2.02 -9.16 1.44
C ARG A 45 1.66 -9.34 -0.03
N ALA A 46 0.42 -9.10 -0.42
CA ALA A 46 0.01 -9.17 -1.83
C ALA A 46 0.67 -8.06 -2.66
N TRP A 47 0.75 -6.84 -2.13
CA TRP A 47 1.46 -5.73 -2.78
C TRP A 47 2.96 -5.99 -2.89
N GLU A 48 3.60 -6.46 -1.83
CA GLU A 48 5.02 -6.85 -1.83
C GLU A 48 5.33 -7.90 -2.90
N ARG A 49 4.53 -8.97 -2.96
CA ARG A 49 4.69 -10.03 -3.96
C ARG A 49 4.51 -9.50 -5.38
N THR A 50 3.52 -8.63 -5.59
CA THR A 50 3.25 -8.04 -6.90
C THR A 50 4.43 -7.18 -7.36
N TYR A 51 4.94 -6.30 -6.50
CA TYR A 51 6.11 -5.49 -6.82
C TYR A 51 7.33 -6.35 -7.10
N SER A 52 7.65 -7.30 -6.22
CA SER A 52 8.79 -8.21 -6.37
C SER A 52 8.77 -8.94 -7.71
N ARG A 53 7.60 -9.48 -8.10
CA ARG A 53 7.45 -10.18 -9.38
C ARG A 53 7.61 -9.26 -10.61
N LEU A 54 7.11 -8.03 -10.55
CA LEU A 54 7.30 -7.07 -11.65
C LEU A 54 8.78 -6.64 -11.77
N MET A 55 9.47 -6.52 -10.64
CA MET A 55 10.90 -6.23 -10.60
C MET A 55 11.71 -7.37 -11.22
N GLU A 56 11.38 -8.62 -10.91
CA GLU A 56 12.00 -9.82 -11.52
C GLU A 56 11.82 -9.84 -13.05
N VAL A 57 10.63 -9.45 -13.54
CA VAL A 57 10.40 -9.31 -14.99
C VAL A 57 11.29 -8.21 -15.58
N CYS A 58 11.41 -7.06 -14.92
CA CYS A 58 12.25 -5.96 -15.39
C CYS A 58 13.74 -6.33 -15.40
N THR A 59 14.27 -6.94 -14.34
CA THR A 59 15.67 -7.36 -14.25
C THR A 59 16.00 -8.40 -15.32
N THR A 60 15.09 -9.36 -15.55
CA THR A 60 15.22 -10.35 -16.63
C THR A 60 15.22 -9.67 -18.01
N CYS A 61 14.31 -8.73 -18.25
CA CYS A 61 14.21 -8.02 -19.53
C CYS A 61 15.44 -7.16 -19.83
N GLN A 62 16.03 -6.51 -18.82
CA GLN A 62 17.22 -5.67 -18.98
C GLN A 62 18.53 -6.47 -19.01
N GLY A 63 18.50 -7.74 -18.60
CA GLY A 63 19.69 -8.57 -18.47
C GLY A 63 20.58 -8.16 -17.29
N THR A 64 20.06 -7.39 -16.34
CA THR A 64 20.80 -6.90 -15.16
C THR A 64 20.41 -7.71 -13.94
N GLN A 65 21.39 -8.25 -13.22
CA GLN A 65 21.15 -8.95 -11.94
C GLN A 65 21.23 -8.02 -10.73
N ASP A 66 21.61 -6.76 -10.93
CA ASP A 66 21.76 -5.81 -9.84
C ASP A 66 20.39 -5.47 -9.22
N ALA A 67 20.28 -5.66 -7.91
CA ALA A 67 19.11 -5.32 -7.10
C ALA A 67 18.92 -3.79 -6.93
N GLY A 68 19.54 -2.98 -7.79
CA GLY A 68 19.46 -1.53 -7.77
C GLY A 68 18.10 -1.00 -8.22
N ASP A 69 17.97 0.34 -8.18
CA ASP A 69 16.76 1.02 -8.62
C ASP A 69 16.50 0.76 -10.11
N GLN A 70 15.27 0.31 -10.44
CA GLN A 70 14.89 0.01 -11.82
C GLN A 70 14.59 1.29 -12.59
N THR A 71 15.47 1.63 -13.54
CA THR A 71 15.44 2.92 -14.27
C THR A 71 14.72 2.86 -15.62
N CYS A 72 14.21 1.70 -16.06
CA CYS A 72 13.51 1.58 -17.34
C CYS A 72 12.31 2.55 -17.44
N ILE A 73 12.27 3.35 -18.51
CA ILE A 73 11.20 4.33 -18.80
C ILE A 73 10.49 4.07 -20.14
N SER A 74 10.68 2.89 -20.76
CA SER A 74 10.04 2.56 -22.03
C SER A 74 8.52 2.61 -21.90
N THR A 75 7.89 3.52 -22.62
CA THR A 75 6.42 3.70 -22.64
C THR A 75 5.71 2.59 -23.39
N ASP A 76 6.41 1.87 -24.27
CA ASP A 76 5.90 0.71 -25.00
C ASP A 76 5.93 -0.58 -24.15
N CYS A 77 6.60 -0.54 -23.00
CA CYS A 77 6.67 -1.68 -22.09
C CYS A 77 5.37 -1.77 -21.25
N PRO A 78 4.58 -2.85 -21.36
CA PRO A 78 3.34 -2.99 -20.59
C PRO A 78 3.57 -3.17 -19.07
N VAL A 79 4.81 -3.45 -18.67
CA VAL A 79 5.23 -3.63 -17.26
C VAL A 79 5.59 -2.30 -16.61
N MET A 80 6.02 -1.30 -17.37
CA MET A 80 6.55 -0.03 -16.86
C MET A 80 5.54 0.68 -15.93
N PHE A 81 4.31 0.90 -16.41
CA PHE A 81 3.27 1.54 -15.60
C PHE A 81 2.82 0.65 -14.43
N ARG A 82 2.72 -0.68 -14.63
CA ARG A 82 2.34 -1.62 -13.57
C ARG A 82 3.33 -1.60 -12.42
N ARG A 83 4.64 -1.54 -12.73
CA ARG A 83 5.71 -1.43 -11.73
C ARG A 83 5.61 -0.14 -10.94
N ILE A 84 5.33 0.99 -11.61
CA ILE A 84 5.16 2.30 -10.95
C ILE A 84 3.97 2.26 -9.98
N ILE A 85 2.84 1.71 -10.41
CA ILE A 85 1.64 1.56 -9.56
C ILE A 85 1.97 0.65 -8.37
N ALA A 86 2.60 -0.51 -8.61
CA ALA A 86 2.98 -1.43 -7.53
C ALA A 86 3.96 -0.79 -6.53
N ARG A 87 4.87 0.10 -6.97
CA ARG A 87 5.74 0.88 -6.08
C ARG A 87 4.94 1.85 -5.20
N GLN A 88 3.89 2.48 -5.75
CA GLN A 88 2.98 3.32 -4.96
C GLN A 88 2.16 2.49 -3.97
N ASP A 89 1.77 1.26 -4.33
CA ASP A 89 1.08 0.37 -3.40
C ASP A 89 1.99 -0.04 -2.22
N LEU A 90 3.32 -0.09 -2.39
CA LEU A 90 4.24 -0.29 -1.26
C LEU A 90 4.22 0.87 -0.26
N SER A 91 4.15 2.12 -0.71
CA SER A 91 4.03 3.26 0.23
C SER A 91 2.69 3.25 0.97
N ARG A 92 1.62 2.77 0.32
CA ARG A 92 0.34 2.49 1.01
C ARG A 92 0.49 1.36 2.02
N ALA A 93 1.27 0.33 1.70
CA ALA A 93 1.56 -0.78 2.61
C ALA A 93 2.24 -0.32 3.90
N ASP A 94 3.14 0.66 3.82
CA ASP A 94 3.81 1.24 4.97
C ASP A 94 2.82 1.96 5.90
N ASN A 95 1.91 2.75 5.33
CA ASN A 95 0.81 3.36 6.11
C ASN A 95 -0.05 2.30 6.82
N LEU A 96 -0.34 1.16 6.16
CA LEU A 96 -1.09 0.07 6.78
C LEU A 96 -0.31 -0.62 7.92
N ARG A 97 1.01 -0.75 7.81
CA ARG A 97 1.86 -1.25 8.89
C ARG A 97 1.83 -0.33 10.11
N GLU A 98 1.83 0.99 9.90
CA GLU A 98 1.68 1.94 11.00
C GLU A 98 0.33 1.79 11.72
N VAL A 99 -0.75 1.50 10.97
CA VAL A 99 -2.06 1.22 11.57
C VAL A 99 -1.98 0.00 12.48
N LEU A 100 -1.34 -1.09 12.04
CA LEU A 100 -1.13 -2.27 12.89
C LEU A 100 -0.29 -1.97 14.11
N ASN A 101 0.82 -1.24 13.97
CA ASN A 101 1.67 -0.88 15.10
C ASN A 101 0.88 -0.10 16.15
N LYS A 102 0.07 0.87 15.74
CA LYS A 102 -0.83 1.61 16.65
C LYS A 102 -1.90 0.72 17.30
N TYR A 103 -2.34 -0.34 16.61
CA TYR A 103 -3.36 -1.27 17.10
C TYR A 103 -2.80 -2.28 18.11
N PHE A 104 -1.51 -2.63 17.99
CA PHE A 104 -0.83 -3.63 18.82
C PHE A 104 0.07 -3.05 19.91
N SER A 105 0.29 -1.73 19.92
CA SER A 105 0.95 -1.04 21.03
C SER A 105 -0.03 -0.97 22.22
N LEU A 106 0.00 -1.99 23.07
CA LEU A 106 -0.47 -1.91 24.47
C LEU A 106 0.63 -1.29 25.32
#